data_AF-A0A3M0XQS3-F1
#
_entry.id   AF-A0A3M0XQS3-F1
#
_cell.length_a   1.000
_cell.length_b   1.000
_cell.length_c   1.000
_cell.angle_alpha   90.00
_cell.angle_beta   90.00
_cell.angle_gamma   90.00
#
_symmetry.space_group_name_H-M   'P 1'
#
loop_
_entity.id
_entity.type
_entity.pdbx_description
1 polymer ?
#
loop_
_entity_poly.entity_id
_entity_poly.type
_entity_poly.pdbx_seq_one_letter_code
_entity_poly.pdbx_strand_id
1 'polypeptide(L)'
;MVVSGCAEIVKQYRYQLGANLSRLVNQAEFAEMLAEGLVNIPPVTRVTVSAWETGKWEPDTDFLLALLARYAGTGDWREQFARDCLRAKIPEVFDAGVVLFAGELPG
;
A
#
# COMPACT_ATOMS: atom_id res chain seq x y z
N MET A 1 15.21 14.24 9.20
CA MET A 1 13.80 14.06 8.80
C MET A 1 13.76 12.69 8.15
N VAL A 2 13.19 11.68 8.80
CA VAL A 2 13.05 10.35 8.18
C VAL A 2 11.97 10.50 7.14
N VAL A 3 12.33 10.44 5.86
CA VAL A 3 11.33 10.37 4.79
C VAL A 3 10.72 8.98 4.92
N SER A 4 9.44 8.91 5.31
CA SER A 4 8.71 7.64 5.34
C SER A 4 8.74 7.00 3.96
N GLY A 5 9.12 5.72 3.89
CA GLY A 5 9.24 5.01 2.62
C GLY A 5 7.91 4.93 1.86
N CYS A 6 6.79 4.84 2.58
CA CYS A 6 5.47 4.65 1.98
C CYS A 6 4.77 5.95 1.58
N ALA A 7 5.19 7.12 2.07
CA ALA A 7 4.39 8.35 1.94
C ALA A 7 4.10 8.71 0.49
N GLU A 8 5.12 8.67 -0.35
CA GLU A 8 4.97 9.03 -1.76
C GLU A 8 4.29 7.92 -2.58
N ILE A 9 4.44 6.66 -2.16
CA ILE A 9 3.72 5.52 -2.76
C ILE A 9 2.21 5.65 -2.55
N VAL A 10 1.78 5.92 -1.31
CA VAL A 10 0.36 6.12 -0.97
C VAL A 10 -0.26 7.22 -1.83
N LYS A 11 0.46 8.34 -1.94
CA LYS A 11 0.03 9.48 -2.74
C LYS A 11 -0.02 9.16 -4.24
N GLN A 12 1.00 8.46 -4.76
CA GLN A 12 1.06 8.04 -6.17
C GLN A 12 -0.12 7.13 -6.53
N TYR A 13 -0.38 6.08 -5.74
CA TYR A 13 -1.49 5.15 -6.01
C TYR A 13 -2.84 5.85 -5.98
N ARG A 14 -3.09 6.76 -5.03
CA ARG A 14 -4.33 7.52 -5.00
C ARG A 14 -4.53 8.37 -6.26
N TYR A 15 -3.47 9.04 -6.73
CA TYR A 15 -3.55 9.83 -7.96
C TYR A 15 -3.68 8.98 -9.22
N GLN A 16 -2.98 7.84 -9.30
CA GLN A 16 -3.09 6.90 -10.41
C GLN A 16 -4.51 6.33 -10.53
N LEU A 17 -5.12 5.94 -9.41
CA LEU A 17 -6.52 5.52 -9.40
C LEU A 17 -7.45 6.64 -9.87
N GLY A 18 -7.21 7.87 -9.42
CA GLY A 18 -7.96 9.01 -9.93
C GLY A 18 -7.83 9.22 -11.43
N ALA A 19 -6.61 9.13 -11.96
CA ALA A 19 -6.36 9.21 -13.40
C ALA A 19 -7.09 8.08 -14.16
N ASN A 20 -7.03 6.84 -13.67
CA ASN A 20 -7.72 5.69 -14.27
C ASN A 20 -9.25 5.85 -14.27
N LEU A 21 -9.79 6.49 -13.23
CA LEU A 21 -11.22 6.78 -13.11
C LEU A 21 -11.64 8.12 -13.78
N SER A 22 -10.70 8.83 -14.40
CA SER A 22 -10.91 10.17 -14.97
C SER A 22 -11.52 11.17 -13.97
N ARG A 23 -11.20 11.04 -12.69
CA ARG A 23 -11.68 11.93 -11.61
C ARG A 23 -10.71 12.00 -10.44
N LEU A 24 -10.81 13.02 -9.60
CA LEU A 24 -10.04 13.01 -8.35
C LEU A 24 -10.58 11.93 -7.41
N VAL A 25 -9.67 11.15 -6.83
CA VAL A 25 -9.95 10.25 -5.70
C VAL A 25 -9.41 10.93 -4.45
N ASN A 26 -10.31 11.26 -3.53
CA ASN A 26 -9.92 11.88 -2.26
C ASN A 26 -9.44 10.80 -1.26
N GLN A 27 -8.86 11.25 -0.14
CA GLN A 27 -8.29 10.36 0.87
C GLN A 27 -9.32 9.42 1.53
N ALA A 28 -10.58 9.85 1.67
CA ALA A 28 -11.64 9.01 2.24
C ALA A 28 -12.03 7.91 1.25
N GLU A 29 -12.24 8.25 -0.02
CA GLU A 29 -12.53 7.27 -1.07
C GLU A 29 -11.38 6.27 -1.23
N PHE A 30 -10.14 6.73 -1.19
CA PHE A 30 -8.97 5.85 -1.25
C PHE A 30 -8.91 4.88 -0.05
N ALA A 31 -9.24 5.36 1.15
CA ALA A 31 -9.34 4.52 2.34
C ALA A 31 -10.41 3.43 2.19
N GLU A 32 -11.59 3.79 1.66
CA GLU A 32 -12.67 2.84 1.40
C GLU A 32 -12.27 1.80 0.36
N MET A 33 -11.66 2.22 -0.74
CA MET A 33 -11.17 1.31 -1.79
C MET A 33 -10.08 0.35 -1.27
N LEU A 34 -9.18 0.84 -0.42
CA LEU A 34 -8.16 0.02 0.24
C LEU A 34 -8.76 -1.04 1.17
N ALA A 35 -9.77 -0.67 1.95
CA ALA A 35 -10.37 -1.54 2.96
C ALA A 35 -11.45 -2.48 2.43
N GLU A 36 -11.94 -2.24 1.20
CA GLU A 36 -13.00 -3.04 0.57
C GLU A 36 -12.67 -4.54 0.64
N GLY A 37 -13.56 -5.36 1.20
CA GLY A 37 -13.37 -6.81 1.21
C GLY A 37 -12.33 -7.34 2.20
N LEU A 38 -11.72 -6.48 3.03
CA LEU A 38 -10.97 -6.90 4.22
C LEU A 38 -11.91 -7.02 5.42
N VAL A 39 -11.75 -8.10 6.20
CA VAL A 39 -12.55 -8.37 7.41
C VAL A 39 -11.61 -8.43 8.61
N ASN A 40 -12.04 -7.89 9.76
CA ASN A 40 -11.29 -7.88 11.03
C ASN A 40 -9.97 -7.10 11.01
N ILE A 41 -9.88 -6.03 10.21
CA ILE A 41 -8.72 -5.12 10.19
C ILE A 41 -9.14 -3.77 10.77
N PRO A 42 -8.25 -3.07 11.52
CA PRO A 42 -8.50 -1.70 11.93
C PRO A 42 -8.96 -0.83 10.75
N PRO A 43 -9.99 0.01 10.93
CA PRO A 43 -10.52 0.80 9.85
C PRO A 43 -9.48 1.80 9.32
N VAL A 44 -9.21 1.74 8.03
CA VAL A 44 -8.47 2.79 7.33
C VAL A 44 -9.42 3.96 7.13
N THR A 45 -9.02 5.13 7.59
CA THR A 45 -9.85 6.35 7.50
C THR A 45 -9.15 7.41 6.65
N ARG A 46 -9.88 8.46 6.29
CA ARG A 46 -9.31 9.68 5.69
C ARG A 46 -8.11 10.21 6.48
N VAL A 47 -8.20 10.22 7.81
CA VAL A 47 -7.15 10.73 8.70
C VAL A 47 -5.93 9.83 8.63
N THR A 48 -6.14 8.51 8.60
CA THR A 48 -5.08 7.52 8.44
C THR A 48 -4.32 7.74 7.13
N VAL A 49 -5.03 7.84 6.00
CA VAL A 49 -4.43 8.09 4.69
C VAL A 49 -3.68 9.43 4.66
N SER A 50 -4.25 10.49 5.23
CA SER A 50 -3.56 11.79 5.32
C SER A 50 -2.29 11.73 6.15
N ALA A 51 -2.27 10.92 7.22
CA ALA A 51 -1.06 10.73 8.04
C ALA A 51 0.01 9.95 7.26
N TRP A 52 -0.41 8.98 6.44
CA TRP A 52 0.49 8.24 5.55
C TRP A 52 1.11 9.13 4.47
N GLU A 53 0.30 9.90 3.75
CA GLU A 53 0.78 10.80 2.68
C GLU A 53 1.71 11.91 3.17
N THR A 54 1.60 12.29 4.45
CA THR A 54 2.48 13.30 5.06
C THR A 54 3.73 12.68 5.68
N GLY A 55 3.85 11.34 5.65
CA GLY A 55 4.92 10.59 6.31
C GLY A 55 4.91 10.70 7.84
N LYS A 56 3.78 11.16 8.42
CA LYS A 56 3.62 11.23 9.88
C LYS A 56 3.65 9.84 10.49
N TRP A 57 2.94 8.90 9.86
CA TRP A 57 2.89 7.47 10.18
C TRP A 57 2.93 6.67 8.89
N GLU A 58 3.14 5.36 9.00
CA GLU A 58 3.12 4.44 7.88
C GLU A 58 1.95 3.48 7.96
N PRO A 59 1.56 2.84 6.84
CA PRO A 59 0.70 1.68 6.91
C PRO A 59 1.34 0.60 7.78
N ASP A 60 0.52 -0.05 8.61
CA ASP A 60 0.96 -1.15 9.46
C ASP A 60 1.34 -2.35 8.59
N THR A 61 2.41 -3.06 8.99
CA THR A 61 2.86 -4.25 8.25
C THR A 61 1.76 -5.31 8.15
N ASP A 62 1.02 -5.54 9.24
CA ASP A 62 -0.10 -6.51 9.25
C ASP A 62 -1.20 -6.14 8.25
N PHE A 63 -1.48 -4.84 8.10
CA PHE A 63 -2.43 -4.34 7.11
C PHE A 63 -1.95 -4.63 5.69
N LEU A 64 -0.67 -4.33 5.39
CA LEU A 64 -0.08 -4.58 4.08
C LEU A 64 -0.04 -6.09 3.76
N LEU A 65 0.30 -6.93 4.74
CA LEU A 65 0.26 -8.39 4.60
C LEU A 65 -1.16 -8.91 4.36
N ALA A 66 -2.16 -8.32 4.99
CA ALA A 66 -3.55 -8.70 4.76
C ALA A 66 -4.05 -8.32 3.36
N LEU A 67 -3.63 -7.16 2.83
CA LEU A 67 -3.87 -6.80 1.42
C LEU A 67 -3.26 -7.84 0.48
N LEU A 68 -1.99 -8.22 0.71
CA LEU A 68 -1.35 -9.27 -0.09
C LEU A 68 -2.11 -10.59 0.02
N ALA A 69 -2.46 -11.04 1.22
CA ALA A 69 -3.18 -12.29 1.42
C ALA A 69 -4.55 -12.28 0.70
N ARG A 70 -5.23 -11.13 0.65
CA ARG A 70 -6.55 -11.00 0.02
C ARG A 70 -6.49 -10.93 -1.50
N TYR A 71 -5.46 -10.29 -2.05
CA TYR A 71 -5.36 -9.92 -3.47
C TYR A 71 -4.23 -10.62 -4.23
N ALA A 72 -3.43 -11.47 -3.60
CA ALA A 72 -2.31 -12.15 -4.25
C ALA A 72 -2.73 -12.87 -5.55
N GLY A 73 -2.02 -12.60 -6.64
CA GLY A 73 -2.22 -13.25 -7.93
C GLY A 73 -3.49 -12.82 -8.67
N THR A 74 -4.19 -11.80 -8.18
CA THR A 74 -5.40 -11.28 -8.85
C THR A 74 -5.08 -10.21 -9.88
N GLY A 75 -3.89 -9.61 -9.82
CA GLY A 75 -3.53 -8.44 -10.62
C GLY A 75 -4.19 -7.15 -10.12
N ASP A 76 -4.79 -7.17 -8.93
CA ASP A 76 -5.39 -6.00 -8.30
C ASP A 76 -4.31 -5.00 -7.86
N TRP A 77 -4.57 -3.70 -8.05
CA TRP A 77 -3.64 -2.63 -7.68
C TRP A 77 -3.30 -2.64 -6.19
N ARG A 78 -4.19 -3.16 -5.33
CA ARG A 78 -3.97 -3.30 -3.88
C ARG A 78 -2.85 -4.27 -3.55
N GLU A 79 -2.67 -5.30 -4.39
CA GLU A 79 -1.52 -6.20 -4.27
C GLU A 79 -0.22 -5.43 -4.49
N GLN A 80 -0.11 -4.71 -5.62
CA GLN A 80 1.11 -3.97 -5.95
C GLN A 80 1.37 -2.83 -4.96
N PHE A 81 0.34 -2.10 -4.55
CA PHE A 81 0.43 -1.09 -3.49
C PHE A 81 1.07 -1.64 -2.22
N ALA A 82 0.64 -2.83 -1.78
CA ALA A 82 1.16 -3.45 -0.57
C ALA A 82 2.62 -3.90 -0.73
N ARG A 83 2.99 -4.44 -1.90
CA ARG A 83 4.40 -4.80 -2.22
C ARG A 83 5.30 -3.58 -2.21
N ASP A 84 4.89 -2.50 -2.87
CA ASP A 84 5.68 -1.27 -2.98
C ASP A 84 5.86 -0.63 -1.60
N CYS A 85 4.80 -0.56 -0.80
CA CYS A 85 4.88 -0.05 0.57
C CYS A 85 5.81 -0.91 1.44
N LEU A 86 5.68 -2.24 1.41
CA LEU A 86 6.55 -3.13 2.19
C LEU A 86 8.01 -2.98 1.79
N ARG A 87 8.31 -2.91 0.48
CA ARG A 87 9.67 -2.66 -0.02
C ARG A 87 10.25 -1.34 0.46
N ALA A 88 9.44 -0.28 0.46
CA ALA A 88 9.92 1.01 0.93
C ALA A 88 10.08 1.07 2.45
N LYS A 89 9.28 0.29 3.19
CA LYS A 89 9.28 0.24 4.66
C LYS A 89 10.43 -0.59 5.24
N ILE A 90 10.74 -1.74 4.61
CA ILE A 90 11.73 -2.72 5.07
C ILE A 90 12.57 -3.24 3.88
N PRO A 91 13.29 -2.35 3.17
CA PRO A 91 14.01 -2.71 1.95
C PRO A 91 15.01 -3.85 2.17
N GLU A 92 15.63 -3.93 3.35
CA GLU A 92 16.61 -4.96 3.69
C GLU A 92 16.04 -6.38 3.62
N VAL A 93 14.74 -6.57 3.86
CA VAL A 93 14.09 -7.89 3.79
C VAL A 93 13.91 -8.34 2.33
N PHE A 94 13.65 -7.39 1.43
CA PHE A 94 13.42 -7.66 0.02
C PHE A 94 14.73 -7.69 -0.78
N ASP A 95 15.65 -6.76 -0.51
CA ASP A 95 16.95 -6.66 -1.19
C ASP A 95 17.87 -7.84 -0.86
N ALA A 96 17.78 -8.38 0.37
CA ALA A 96 18.51 -9.57 0.76
C ALA A 96 17.90 -10.87 0.20
N GLY A 97 16.77 -10.80 -0.50
CA GLY A 97 16.06 -11.97 -1.03
C GLY A 97 15.43 -12.87 0.05
N VAL A 98 15.28 -12.37 1.28
CA VAL A 98 14.64 -13.12 2.39
C VAL A 98 13.15 -13.32 2.08
N VAL A 99 12.51 -12.31 1.48
CA VAL A 99 11.15 -12.40 0.95
C VAL A 99 11.20 -12.14 -0.55
N LEU A 100 10.70 -13.11 -1.32
CA LEU A 100 10.46 -12.99 -2.75
C LEU A 100 8.97 -13.18 -3.01
N PHE A 101 8.38 -12.31 -3.82
CA PHE A 101 7.02 -12.57 -4.29
C PHE A 101 7.06 -13.51 -5.50
N ALA A 102 6.00 -14.32 -5.67
CA ALA A 102 5.92 -15.26 -6.79
C ALA A 102 6.13 -14.54 -8.13
N GLY A 103 7.08 -15.04 -8.93
CA GLY A 103 7.49 -14.44 -10.21
C GLY A 103 8.76 -13.58 -10.14
N GLU A 104 9.26 -13.28 -8.95
CA GLU A 104 10.52 -12.57 -8.75
C GLU A 104 11.64 -13.60 -8.54
N LEU A 105 12.36 -13.92 -9.61
CA LEU A 105 13.59 -14.71 -9.49
C LEU A 105 14.68 -13.81 -8.88
N PRO A 106 15.47 -14.29 -7.91
CA PRO A 106 16.66 -13.58 -7.48
C PRO A 106 17.62 -13.56 -8.68
N GLY A 107 17.99 -12.35 -9.11
CA GLY A 107 19.00 -12.13 -10.15
C GLY A 107 20.41 -12.37 -9.63
#